data_AF-A0A3A9GND1-F1
#
_entry.id   AF-A0A3A9GND1-F1
#
_cell.length_a   1.000
_cell.length_b   1.000
_cell.length_c   1.000
_cell.angle_alpha   90.00
_cell.angle_beta   90.00
_cell.angle_gamma   90.00
#
_symmetry.space_group_name_H-M   'P 1'
#
loop_
_entity.id
_entity.type
_entity.pdbx_description
1 polymer ?
#
loop_
_entity_poly.entity_id
_entity_poly.type
_entity_poly.pdbx_seq_one_letter_code
_entity_poly.pdbx_strand_id
1 'polypeptide(L)'
;MAPDVGKIESRIAKLREEAEDCGRRRKNLYEDFKDGILTKEEYAMLREQYQEQADGMRYACGVCGKRLTRRNGTDLYCNRGYMLRDCECRQVVMKEPEADAIVLGELKRKLRRVLDEEELRLEKRADVLAAGSRVESLRNALEAAKKAKQKLFEKLVDREIERAVFLERKKGYDAEIGRLEQEISDAGLAERIDRDADGEARERADVARSFLDVGEMTEEIWERFVKGACVYPDGRIEVRWNFGDEME
;
A
#
# COMPACT_ATOMS: atom_id res chain seq x y z
N MET A 1 -44.42 -25.76 -4.41
CA MET A 1 -43.52 -26.92 -4.22
C MET A 1 -42.80 -26.70 -2.90
N ALA A 2 -43.12 -27.49 -1.87
CA ALA A 2 -42.49 -27.32 -0.56
C ALA A 2 -41.00 -27.71 -0.66
N PRO A 3 -40.07 -26.93 -0.09
CA PRO A 3 -38.68 -27.34 -0.02
C PRO A 3 -38.59 -28.63 0.81
N ASP A 4 -37.85 -29.61 0.28
CA ASP A 4 -37.62 -30.91 0.89
C ASP A 4 -36.88 -30.73 2.22
N VAL A 5 -37.67 -30.64 3.31
CA VAL A 5 -37.20 -30.37 4.68
C VAL A 5 -36.10 -31.34 5.09
N GLY A 6 -36.18 -32.60 4.63
CA GLY A 6 -35.15 -33.62 4.89
C GLY A 6 -33.78 -33.29 4.26
N LYS A 7 -33.75 -32.68 3.07
CA LYS A 7 -32.49 -32.22 2.45
C LYS A 7 -31.89 -31.01 3.16
N ILE A 8 -32.73 -30.15 3.73
CA ILE A 8 -32.29 -28.98 4.49
C ILE A 8 -31.74 -29.42 5.85
N GLU A 9 -32.43 -30.32 6.54
CA GLU A 9 -31.99 -30.88 7.82
C GLU A 9 -30.70 -31.69 7.69
N SER A 10 -30.55 -32.48 6.62
CA SER A 10 -29.31 -33.20 6.31
C SER A 10 -28.13 -32.24 6.05
N ARG A 11 -28.36 -31.14 5.31
CA ARG A 11 -27.32 -30.11 5.09
C ARG A 11 -26.99 -29.36 6.38
N ILE A 12 -27.96 -29.06 7.24
CA ILE A 12 -27.73 -28.42 8.54
C ILE A 12 -26.93 -29.35 9.46
N ALA A 13 -27.25 -30.64 9.49
CA ALA A 13 -26.50 -31.63 10.26
C ALA A 13 -25.04 -31.72 9.78
N LYS A 14 -24.83 -31.79 8.47
CA LYS A 14 -23.49 -31.81 7.86
C LYS A 14 -22.69 -30.54 8.15
N LEU A 15 -23.31 -29.37 8.02
CA LEU A 15 -22.66 -28.08 8.33
C LEU A 15 -22.37 -27.92 9.83
N ARG A 16 -23.19 -28.50 10.72
CA ARG A 16 -22.94 -28.54 12.16
C ARG A 16 -21.77 -29.46 12.48
N GLU A 17 -21.73 -30.64 11.88
CA GLU A 17 -20.63 -31.60 12.00
C GLU A 17 -19.32 -30.99 11.51
N GLU A 18 -19.32 -30.34 10.33
CA GLU A 18 -18.15 -29.64 9.78
C GLU A 18 -17.69 -28.45 10.66
N ALA A 19 -18.62 -27.70 11.26
CA ALA A 19 -18.31 -26.59 12.16
C ALA A 19 -17.82 -27.05 13.54
N GLU A 20 -18.36 -28.15 14.07
CA GLU A 20 -17.88 -28.82 15.27
C GLU A 20 -16.50 -29.44 15.05
N ASP A 21 -16.25 -30.01 13.87
CA ASP A 21 -14.94 -30.51 13.47
C ASP A 21 -13.91 -29.39 13.34
N CYS A 22 -14.26 -28.26 12.73
CA CYS A 22 -13.39 -27.07 12.68
C CYS A 22 -13.11 -26.52 14.09
N GLY A 23 -14.12 -26.45 14.95
CA GLY A 23 -13.99 -26.01 16.33
C GLY A 23 -13.11 -26.95 17.17
N ARG A 24 -13.26 -28.26 16.97
CA ARG A 24 -12.46 -29.32 17.61
C ARG A 24 -11.02 -29.29 17.15
N ARG A 25 -10.76 -29.19 15.83
CA ARG A 25 -9.41 -29.07 15.26
C ARG A 25 -8.66 -27.83 15.76
N ARG A 26 -9.34 -26.69 15.92
CA ARG A 26 -8.72 -25.45 16.46
C ARG A 26 -8.42 -25.54 17.96
N LYS A 27 -9.28 -26.21 18.73
CA LYS A 27 -9.07 -26.44 20.16
C LYS A 27 -7.93 -27.43 20.38
N ASN A 28 -7.92 -28.52 19.62
CA ASN A 28 -6.87 -29.52 19.60
C ASN A 28 -5.53 -28.89 19.18
N LEU A 29 -5.48 -27.99 18.18
CA LEU A 29 -4.24 -27.34 17.76
C LEU A 29 -3.52 -26.55 18.87
N TYR A 30 -4.29 -25.88 19.74
CA TYR A 30 -3.72 -25.15 20.88
C TYR A 30 -3.39 -26.08 22.05
N GLU A 31 -4.20 -27.11 22.28
CA GLU A 31 -3.93 -28.14 23.29
C GLU A 31 -2.69 -28.97 22.92
N ASP A 32 -2.52 -29.35 21.65
CA ASP A 32 -1.37 -30.08 21.11
C ASP A 32 -0.06 -29.26 21.15
N PHE A 33 -0.12 -27.94 20.90
CA PHE A 33 1.02 -27.05 21.13
C PHE A 33 1.37 -26.94 22.62
N LYS A 34 0.35 -26.79 23.48
CA LYS A 34 0.52 -26.68 24.93
C LYS A 34 1.07 -27.97 25.54
N ASP A 35 0.69 -29.12 25.00
CA ASP A 35 1.14 -30.45 25.41
C ASP A 35 2.48 -30.83 24.75
N GLY A 36 3.08 -29.94 23.96
CA GLY A 36 4.40 -30.11 23.35
C GLY A 36 4.44 -31.09 22.18
N ILE A 37 3.28 -31.46 21.65
CA ILE A 37 3.11 -32.34 20.48
C ILE A 37 3.46 -31.59 19.19
N LEU A 38 3.23 -30.28 19.16
CA LEU A 38 3.61 -29.39 18.05
C LEU A 38 4.70 -28.43 18.49
N THR A 39 5.71 -28.26 17.64
CA THR A 39 6.69 -27.17 17.80
C THR A 39 6.05 -25.81 17.54
N LYS A 40 6.72 -24.73 17.95
CA LYS A 40 6.23 -23.35 17.74
C LYS A 40 6.09 -23.03 16.26
N GLU A 41 6.99 -23.55 15.44
CA GLU A 41 7.03 -23.40 13.99
C GLU A 41 5.89 -24.20 13.32
N GLU A 42 5.66 -25.45 13.76
CA GLU A 42 4.54 -26.27 13.26
C GLU A 42 3.18 -25.71 13.68
N TYR A 43 3.06 -25.19 14.91
CA TYR A 43 1.87 -24.47 15.36
C TYR A 43 1.61 -23.22 14.52
N ALA A 44 2.66 -22.46 14.18
CA ALA A 44 2.54 -21.27 13.34
C ALA A 44 2.09 -21.63 11.91
N MET A 45 2.70 -22.63 11.28
CA MET A 45 2.33 -23.09 9.94
C MET A 45 0.91 -23.65 9.89
N LEU A 46 0.51 -24.50 10.84
CA LEU A 46 -0.84 -25.06 10.90
C LEU A 46 -1.87 -23.98 11.21
N ARG A 47 -1.55 -23.05 12.14
CA ARG A 47 -2.40 -21.89 12.43
C ARG A 47 -2.62 -21.05 11.17
N GLU A 48 -1.56 -20.77 10.42
CA GLU A 48 -1.59 -20.03 9.16
C GLU A 48 -2.43 -20.76 8.10
N GLN A 49 -2.28 -22.08 7.96
CA GLN A 49 -3.11 -22.91 7.09
C GLN A 49 -4.61 -22.92 7.48
N TYR A 50 -4.93 -22.93 8.78
CA TYR A 50 -6.31 -22.75 9.26
C TYR A 50 -6.80 -21.29 9.13
N GLN A 51 -5.89 -20.33 9.07
CA GLN A 51 -6.17 -18.91 8.82
C GLN A 51 -6.43 -18.66 7.32
N GLU A 52 -5.73 -19.34 6.42
CA GLU A 52 -6.02 -19.37 4.98
C GLU A 52 -7.37 -20.03 4.70
N GLN A 53 -7.78 -21.05 5.48
CA GLN A 53 -9.16 -21.56 5.44
C GLN A 53 -10.21 -20.53 5.92
N ALA A 54 -9.77 -19.49 6.64
CA ALA A 54 -10.60 -18.33 6.99
C ALA A 54 -10.58 -17.22 5.92
N ASP A 55 -9.61 -17.18 5.00
CA ASP A 55 -9.50 -16.19 3.91
C ASP A 55 -10.62 -16.31 2.86
N GLY A 56 -11.42 -17.38 2.89
CA GLY A 56 -12.71 -17.44 2.20
C GLY A 56 -13.83 -16.60 2.85
N MET A 57 -13.52 -15.68 3.77
CA MET A 57 -14.50 -14.88 4.52
C MET A 57 -14.43 -13.39 4.20
N ARG A 58 -15.19 -12.95 3.18
CA ARG A 58 -15.38 -11.50 2.90
C ARG A 58 -15.94 -10.76 4.11
N TYR A 59 -16.92 -11.37 4.80
CA TYR A 59 -17.65 -10.73 5.91
C TYR A 59 -17.65 -11.53 7.20
N ALA A 60 -17.23 -10.88 8.29
CA ALA A 60 -17.21 -11.40 9.65
C ALA A 60 -18.08 -10.55 10.60
N CYS A 61 -18.56 -11.16 11.68
CA CYS A 61 -19.24 -10.45 12.76
C CYS A 61 -18.23 -9.69 13.62
N GLY A 62 -18.37 -8.36 13.74
CA GLY A 62 -17.51 -7.53 14.59
C GLY A 62 -17.60 -7.82 16.09
N VAL A 63 -18.67 -8.50 16.53
CA VAL A 63 -18.86 -8.86 17.96
C VAL A 63 -18.19 -10.18 18.32
N CYS A 64 -18.30 -11.22 17.47
CA CYS A 64 -17.79 -12.56 17.80
C CYS A 64 -16.68 -13.08 16.88
N GLY A 65 -16.28 -12.30 15.87
CA GLY A 65 -15.23 -12.62 14.91
C GLY A 65 -15.56 -13.77 13.94
N LYS A 66 -16.79 -14.29 13.95
CA LYS A 66 -17.21 -15.41 13.09
C LYS A 66 -17.84 -14.91 11.78
N ARG A 67 -17.62 -15.66 10.70
CA ARG A 67 -18.68 -16.26 9.87
C ARG A 67 -19.97 -15.47 9.64
N LEU A 68 -20.04 -14.39 8.85
CA LEU A 68 -21.39 -13.97 8.41
C LEU A 68 -21.95 -14.95 7.40
N THR A 69 -23.14 -15.45 7.68
CA THR A 69 -23.82 -16.42 6.82
C THR A 69 -24.75 -15.68 5.88
N ARG A 70 -24.83 -16.12 4.62
CA ARG A 70 -25.81 -15.60 3.66
C ARG A 70 -27.16 -16.28 3.84
N ARG A 71 -28.23 -15.49 3.84
CA ARG A 71 -29.62 -15.91 3.70
C ARG A 71 -30.19 -15.28 2.44
N ASN A 72 -31.08 -15.97 1.75
CA ASN A 72 -31.75 -15.47 0.54
C ASN A 72 -30.79 -14.99 -0.57
N GLY A 73 -29.56 -15.50 -0.59
CA GLY A 73 -28.53 -15.11 -1.56
C GLY A 73 -27.75 -13.84 -1.21
N THR A 74 -28.31 -12.89 -0.46
CA THR A 74 -27.69 -11.57 -0.22
C THR A 74 -27.73 -11.06 1.22
N ASP A 75 -28.57 -11.61 2.10
CA ASP A 75 -28.68 -11.11 3.48
C ASP A 75 -27.57 -11.74 4.36
N LEU A 76 -26.64 -10.93 4.85
CA LEU A 76 -25.58 -11.33 5.78
C LEU A 76 -26.10 -11.27 7.22
N TYR A 77 -25.86 -12.32 8.00
CA TYR A 77 -26.21 -12.34 9.42
C TYR A 77 -25.24 -13.20 10.24
N CYS A 78 -25.14 -12.90 11.54
CA CYS A 78 -24.36 -13.74 12.45
C CYS A 78 -25.15 -14.97 12.90
N ASN A 79 -24.68 -16.17 12.57
CA ASN A 79 -25.33 -17.43 12.99
C ASN A 79 -25.40 -17.58 14.53
N ARG A 80 -24.42 -17.05 15.27
CA ARG A 80 -24.45 -17.04 16.75
C ARG A 80 -25.61 -16.19 17.28
N GLY A 81 -25.84 -15.03 16.67
CA GLY A 81 -26.96 -14.15 17.01
C GLY A 81 -28.33 -14.71 16.60
N TYR A 82 -28.35 -15.56 15.57
CA TYR A 82 -29.56 -16.30 15.17
C TYR A 82 -29.93 -17.38 16.19
N MET A 83 -28.95 -18.12 16.71
CA MET A 83 -29.16 -19.24 17.64
C MET A 83 -29.39 -18.80 19.09
N LEU A 84 -28.79 -17.70 19.54
CA LEU A 84 -28.84 -17.25 20.93
C LEU A 84 -29.72 -16.00 21.07
N ARG A 85 -30.76 -16.08 21.91
CA ARG A 85 -31.71 -14.97 22.09
C ARG A 85 -31.09 -13.74 22.76
N ASP A 86 -30.19 -13.96 23.71
CA ASP A 86 -29.50 -12.93 24.50
C ASP A 86 -28.07 -12.73 24.01
N CYS A 87 -27.92 -12.38 22.73
CA CYS A 87 -26.61 -12.16 22.12
C CYS A 87 -26.60 -10.89 21.29
N GLU A 88 -25.62 -10.03 21.55
CA GLU A 88 -25.43 -8.77 20.84
C GLU A 88 -25.20 -8.98 19.33
N CYS A 89 -24.66 -10.15 18.94
CA CYS A 89 -24.54 -10.56 17.54
C CYS A 89 -25.86 -10.61 16.78
N ARG A 90 -27.01 -10.65 17.45
CA ARG A 90 -28.34 -10.73 16.83
C ARG A 90 -28.69 -9.50 15.99
N GLN A 91 -28.09 -8.38 16.32
CA GLN A 91 -28.25 -7.11 15.60
C GLN A 91 -27.32 -7.01 14.37
N VAL A 92 -26.39 -7.95 14.21
CA VAL A 92 -25.48 -7.97 13.05
C VAL A 92 -26.20 -8.60 11.86
N VAL A 93 -26.92 -7.77 11.11
CA VAL A 93 -27.63 -8.11 9.87
C VAL A 93 -27.42 -7.00 8.86
N MET A 94 -27.03 -7.33 7.63
CA MET A 94 -26.78 -6.36 6.55
C MET A 94 -26.93 -7.02 5.18
N LYS A 95 -27.29 -6.27 4.14
CA LYS A 95 -27.28 -6.80 2.77
C LYS A 95 -25.87 -6.78 2.20
N GLU A 96 -25.45 -7.86 1.54
CA GLU A 96 -24.13 -7.97 0.91
C GLU A 96 -23.84 -6.83 -0.09
N PRO A 97 -24.78 -6.42 -0.98
CA PRO A 97 -24.55 -5.27 -1.85
C PRO A 97 -24.35 -3.94 -1.10
N GLU A 98 -25.01 -3.77 0.04
CA GLU A 98 -24.84 -2.59 0.89
C GLU A 98 -23.48 -2.61 1.56
N ALA A 99 -23.06 -3.79 2.04
CA ALA A 99 -21.75 -3.98 2.62
C ALA A 99 -20.64 -3.74 1.59
N ASP A 100 -20.78 -4.29 0.38
CA ASP A 100 -19.85 -4.10 -0.74
C ASP A 100 -19.74 -2.62 -1.14
N ALA A 101 -20.87 -1.91 -1.19
CA ALA A 101 -20.89 -0.47 -1.49
C ALA A 101 -20.17 0.35 -0.42
N ILE A 102 -20.33 0.01 0.86
CA ILE A 102 -19.60 0.66 1.96
C ILE A 102 -18.10 0.39 1.83
N VAL A 103 -17.68 -0.87 1.66
CA VAL A 103 -16.26 -1.24 1.51
C VAL A 103 -15.64 -0.54 0.30
N LEU A 104 -16.35 -0.49 -0.83
CA LEU A 104 -15.89 0.21 -2.04
C LEU A 104 -15.77 1.72 -1.79
N GLY A 105 -16.73 2.32 -1.08
CA GLY A 105 -16.68 3.73 -0.69
C GLY A 105 -15.47 4.05 0.19
N GLU A 106 -15.16 3.19 1.16
CA GLU A 106 -13.97 3.31 2.01
C GLU A 106 -12.67 3.21 1.18
N LEU A 107 -12.60 2.24 0.26
CA LEU A 107 -11.46 2.07 -0.64
C LEU A 107 -11.26 3.32 -1.50
N LYS A 108 -12.31 3.82 -2.15
CA LYS A 108 -12.25 5.03 -2.97
C LYS A 108 -11.81 6.25 -2.16
N ARG A 109 -12.24 6.38 -0.91
CA ARG A 109 -11.81 7.48 -0.04
C ARG A 109 -10.32 7.38 0.29
N LYS A 110 -9.80 6.19 0.58
CA LYS A 110 -8.37 5.96 0.79
C LYS A 110 -7.56 6.27 -0.47
N LEU A 111 -7.99 5.77 -1.63
CA LEU A 111 -7.32 6.03 -2.91
C LEU A 111 -7.27 7.52 -3.24
N ARG A 112 -8.36 8.27 -3.03
CA ARG A 112 -8.37 9.73 -3.25
C ARG A 112 -7.35 10.46 -2.40
N ARG A 113 -7.24 10.13 -1.11
CA ARG A 113 -6.26 10.80 -0.22
C ARG A 113 -4.83 10.62 -0.72
N VAL A 114 -4.49 9.40 -1.13
CA VAL A 114 -3.15 9.12 -1.66
C VAL A 114 -2.90 9.86 -2.98
N LEU A 115 -3.91 9.93 -3.85
CA LEU A 115 -3.82 10.71 -5.09
C LEU A 115 -3.63 12.20 -4.83
N ASP A 116 -4.42 12.78 -3.91
CA ASP A 116 -4.34 14.20 -3.55
C ASP A 116 -2.96 14.55 -2.95
N GLU A 117 -2.41 13.68 -2.11
CA GLU A 117 -1.06 13.84 -1.53
C GLU A 117 0.05 13.75 -2.58
N GLU A 118 -0.05 12.81 -3.51
CA GLU A 118 0.92 12.65 -4.60
C GLU A 118 0.86 13.80 -5.60
N GLU A 119 -0.34 14.29 -5.94
CA GLU A 119 -0.52 15.45 -6.81
C GLU A 119 0.08 16.71 -6.18
N LEU A 120 -0.17 16.95 -4.89
CA LEU A 120 0.44 18.06 -4.16
C LEU A 120 1.98 17.95 -4.08
N ARG A 121 2.53 16.73 -4.01
CA ARG A 121 3.99 16.51 -4.07
C ARG A 121 4.55 16.88 -5.44
N LEU A 122 3.89 16.49 -6.52
CA LEU A 122 4.31 16.79 -7.89
C LEU A 122 4.22 18.30 -8.19
N GLU A 123 3.15 18.97 -7.76
CA GLU A 123 2.98 20.43 -7.93
C GLU A 123 4.10 21.22 -7.24
N LYS A 124 4.37 20.94 -5.95
CA LYS A 124 5.45 21.60 -5.21
C LYS A 124 6.82 21.43 -5.88
N ARG A 125 7.05 20.29 -6.54
CA ARG A 125 8.30 20.01 -7.25
C ARG A 125 8.40 20.77 -8.58
N ALA A 126 7.29 20.89 -9.31
CA ALA A 126 7.25 21.69 -10.52
C ALA A 126 7.61 23.16 -10.23
N ASP A 127 7.14 23.71 -9.11
CA ASP A 127 7.50 25.06 -8.66
C ASP A 127 9.01 25.20 -8.36
N VAL A 128 9.64 24.19 -7.75
CA VAL A 128 11.09 24.17 -7.50
C VAL A 128 11.90 24.13 -8.80
N LEU A 129 11.46 23.34 -9.79
CA LEU A 129 12.11 23.30 -11.11
C LEU A 129 11.95 24.63 -11.86
N ALA A 130 10.81 25.30 -11.71
CA ALA A 130 10.55 26.60 -12.31
C ALA A 130 11.37 27.74 -11.65
N ALA A 131 11.77 27.60 -10.39
CA ALA A 131 12.56 28.60 -9.66
C ALA A 131 14.04 28.71 -10.09
N GLY A 132 14.46 27.97 -11.13
CA GLY A 132 15.81 28.01 -11.69
C GLY A 132 16.66 26.84 -11.19
N SER A 133 17.06 25.95 -12.11
CA SER A 133 17.79 24.74 -11.73
C SER A 133 19.15 25.09 -11.11
N ARG A 134 19.46 24.46 -9.97
CA ARG A 134 20.81 24.47 -9.36
C ARG A 134 21.89 24.15 -10.41
N VAL A 135 21.57 23.28 -11.37
CA VAL A 135 22.43 22.89 -12.49
C VAL A 135 22.80 24.09 -13.37
N GLU A 136 21.87 24.99 -13.67
CA GLU A 136 22.14 26.17 -14.49
C GLU A 136 23.09 27.15 -13.78
N SER A 137 22.91 27.34 -12.48
CA SER A 137 23.84 28.15 -11.67
C SER A 137 25.25 27.55 -11.64
N LEU A 138 25.36 26.23 -11.49
CA LEU A 138 26.65 25.53 -11.54
C LEU A 138 27.32 25.60 -12.92
N ARG A 139 26.54 25.51 -14.01
CA ARG A 139 27.04 25.70 -15.39
C ARG A 139 27.61 27.10 -15.60
N ASN A 140 26.92 28.12 -15.11
CA ASN A 140 27.39 29.50 -15.18
C ASN A 140 28.71 29.69 -14.40
N ALA A 141 28.83 29.08 -13.21
CA ALA A 141 30.06 29.10 -12.43
C ALA A 141 31.21 28.36 -13.15
N LEU A 142 30.93 27.21 -13.77
CA LEU A 142 31.91 26.46 -14.55
C LEU A 142 32.45 27.27 -15.73
N GLU A 143 31.57 27.94 -16.46
CA GLU A 143 31.95 28.80 -17.58
C GLU A 143 32.81 29.99 -17.12
N ALA A 144 32.46 30.59 -15.99
CA ALA A 144 33.26 31.66 -15.38
C ALA A 144 34.67 31.18 -14.99
N ALA A 145 34.80 29.99 -14.38
CA ALA A 145 36.08 29.39 -14.01
C ALA A 145 36.94 29.06 -15.24
N LYS A 146 36.33 28.51 -16.31
CA LYS A 146 37.00 28.24 -17.59
C LYS A 146 37.53 29.53 -18.23
N LYS A 147 36.72 30.59 -18.24
CA LYS A 147 37.12 31.91 -18.75
C LYS A 147 38.22 32.56 -17.91
N ALA A 148 38.18 32.42 -16.58
CA ALA A 148 39.24 32.91 -15.69
C ALA A 148 40.58 32.20 -15.94
N LYS A 149 40.55 30.88 -16.15
CA LYS A 149 41.73 30.09 -16.54
C LYS A 149 42.27 30.50 -17.91
N GLN A 150 41.41 30.80 -18.88
CA GLN A 150 41.84 31.31 -20.20
C GLN A 150 42.53 32.66 -20.09
N LYS A 151 41.95 33.62 -19.35
CA LYS A 151 42.59 34.92 -19.09
C LYS A 151 43.94 34.78 -18.37
N LEU A 152 44.08 33.81 -17.48
CA LEU A 152 45.36 33.52 -16.82
C LEU A 152 46.43 33.08 -17.84
N PHE A 153 46.03 32.32 -18.88
CA PHE A 153 46.93 31.92 -19.95
C PHE A 153 47.33 33.09 -20.86
N GLU A 154 46.40 33.98 -21.21
CA GLU A 154 46.69 35.20 -21.97
C GLU A 154 47.77 36.04 -21.29
N LYS A 155 47.65 36.26 -19.96
CA LYS A 155 48.67 36.98 -19.16
C LYS A 155 50.05 36.33 -19.17
N LEU A 156 50.12 35.00 -19.27
CA LEU A 156 51.40 34.30 -19.41
C LEU A 156 52.02 34.56 -20.79
N VAL A 157 51.21 34.54 -21.86
CA VAL A 157 51.66 34.83 -23.24
C VAL A 157 52.19 36.25 -23.35
N ASP A 158 51.50 37.21 -22.72
CA ASP A 158 51.90 38.62 -22.67
C ASP A 158 53.07 38.89 -21.71
N ARG A 159 53.58 37.84 -21.03
CA ARG A 159 54.68 37.89 -20.05
C ARG A 159 54.39 38.76 -18.82
N GLU A 160 53.13 39.03 -18.52
CA GLU A 160 52.71 39.75 -17.31
C GLU A 160 52.89 38.92 -16.03
N ILE A 161 52.95 37.60 -16.16
CA ILE A 161 53.15 36.66 -15.05
C ILE A 161 54.25 35.64 -15.35
N GLU A 162 54.94 35.20 -14.31
CA GLU A 162 55.92 34.14 -14.42
C GLU A 162 55.28 32.75 -14.55
N ARG A 163 56.00 31.84 -15.19
CA ARG A 163 55.57 30.45 -15.39
C ARG A 163 55.27 29.74 -14.06
N ALA A 164 56.03 30.01 -13.01
CA ALA A 164 55.80 29.43 -11.69
C ALA A 164 54.45 29.86 -11.10
N VAL A 165 54.11 31.15 -11.20
CA VAL A 165 52.83 31.73 -10.74
C VAL A 165 51.65 31.19 -11.56
N PHE A 166 51.84 31.04 -12.87
CA PHE A 166 50.83 30.42 -13.74
C PHE A 166 50.52 28.97 -13.32
N LEU A 167 51.54 28.15 -13.08
CA LEU A 167 51.36 26.74 -12.72
C LEU A 167 50.64 26.56 -11.38
N GLU A 168 50.91 27.41 -10.40
CA GLU A 168 50.22 27.39 -9.10
C GLU A 168 48.74 27.74 -9.26
N ARG A 169 48.42 28.88 -9.89
CA ARG A 169 47.04 29.31 -10.09
C ARG A 169 46.24 28.39 -11.02
N LYS A 170 46.90 27.80 -12.04
CA LYS A 170 46.30 26.81 -12.93
C LYS A 170 45.80 25.60 -12.14
N LYS A 171 46.57 25.10 -11.16
CA LYS A 171 46.12 23.98 -10.32
C LYS A 171 44.84 24.32 -9.55
N GLY A 172 44.73 25.55 -9.06
CA GLY A 172 43.51 26.04 -8.40
C GLY A 172 42.29 26.00 -9.33
N TYR A 173 42.41 26.58 -10.53
CA TYR A 173 41.33 26.55 -11.52
C TYR A 173 41.03 25.15 -12.04
N ASP A 174 42.03 24.29 -12.24
CA ASP A 174 41.83 22.90 -12.67
C ASP A 174 41.05 22.11 -11.60
N ALA A 175 41.38 22.30 -10.32
CA ALA A 175 40.65 21.69 -9.21
C ALA A 175 39.21 22.23 -9.10
N GLU A 176 39.02 23.55 -9.26
CA GLU A 176 37.70 24.18 -9.23
C GLU A 176 36.80 23.71 -10.39
N ILE A 177 37.35 23.67 -11.61
CA ILE A 177 36.66 23.13 -12.79
C ILE A 177 36.26 21.68 -12.56
N GLY A 178 37.19 20.84 -12.06
CA GLY A 178 36.89 19.43 -11.77
C GLY A 178 35.80 19.25 -10.72
N ARG A 179 35.79 20.08 -9.65
CA ARG A 179 34.70 20.08 -8.66
C ARG A 179 33.37 20.47 -9.28
N LEU A 180 33.32 21.56 -10.05
CA LEU A 180 32.09 22.04 -10.69
C LEU A 180 31.55 21.03 -11.71
N GLU A 181 32.42 20.38 -12.49
CA GLU A 181 32.02 19.32 -13.42
C GLU A 181 31.44 18.10 -12.70
N GLN A 182 32.02 17.71 -11.56
CA GLN A 182 31.47 16.64 -10.72
C GLN A 182 30.12 17.03 -10.13
N GLU A 183 29.99 18.23 -9.55
CA GLU A 183 28.73 18.70 -8.96
C GLU A 183 27.60 18.80 -9.99
N ILE A 184 27.91 19.20 -11.23
CA ILE A 184 26.94 19.20 -12.34
C ILE A 184 26.52 17.77 -12.69
N SER A 185 27.46 16.82 -12.70
CA SER A 185 27.17 15.42 -12.98
C SER A 185 26.25 14.81 -11.93
N ASP A 186 26.58 15.02 -10.65
CA ASP A 186 25.83 14.50 -9.51
C ASP A 186 24.43 15.10 -9.45
N ALA A 187 24.31 16.43 -9.64
CA ALA A 187 23.02 17.10 -9.72
C ALA A 187 22.18 16.58 -10.90
N GLY A 188 22.80 16.36 -12.05
CA GLY A 188 22.12 15.79 -13.21
C GLY A 188 21.71 14.32 -13.04
N LEU A 189 22.42 13.54 -12.22
CA LEU A 189 22.03 12.18 -11.86
C LEU A 189 20.84 12.21 -10.89
N ALA A 190 20.88 13.07 -9.87
CA ALA A 190 19.77 13.24 -8.94
C ALA A 190 18.47 13.66 -9.67
N GLU A 191 18.55 14.63 -10.59
CA GLU A 191 17.39 15.04 -11.41
C GLU A 191 16.82 13.92 -12.28
N ARG A 192 17.64 12.97 -12.74
CA ARG A 192 17.16 11.80 -13.50
C ARG A 192 16.45 10.80 -12.59
N ILE A 193 17.07 10.46 -11.46
CA ILE A 193 16.49 9.55 -10.46
C ILE A 193 15.14 10.09 -9.98
N ASP A 194 15.06 11.39 -9.68
CA ASP A 194 13.83 12.02 -9.25
C ASP A 194 12.75 11.99 -10.34
N ARG A 195 13.12 12.21 -11.61
CA ARG A 195 12.18 12.15 -12.74
C ARG A 195 11.64 10.75 -12.97
N ASP A 196 12.49 9.73 -12.84
CA ASP A 196 12.07 8.33 -12.96
C ASP A 196 11.10 7.98 -11.82
N ALA A 197 11.41 8.40 -10.59
CA ALA A 197 10.52 8.23 -9.43
C ALA A 197 9.18 8.97 -9.60
N ASP A 198 9.18 10.18 -10.16
CA ASP A 198 7.95 10.91 -10.48
C ASP A 198 7.13 10.20 -11.57
N GLY A 199 7.80 9.56 -12.54
CA GLY A 199 7.17 8.74 -13.58
C GLY A 199 6.45 7.53 -12.99
N GLU A 200 7.12 6.78 -12.11
CA GLU A 200 6.53 5.65 -11.40
C GLU A 200 5.35 6.09 -10.50
N ALA A 201 5.48 7.24 -9.82
CA ALA A 201 4.41 7.79 -9.00
C ALA A 201 3.17 8.14 -9.84
N ARG A 202 3.35 8.73 -11.03
CA ARG A 202 2.26 9.02 -11.96
C ARG A 202 1.58 7.75 -12.46
N GLU A 203 2.33 6.71 -12.79
CA GLU A 203 1.78 5.42 -13.19
C GLU A 203 0.92 4.80 -12.08
N ARG A 204 1.44 4.79 -10.84
CA ARG A 204 0.65 4.33 -9.67
C ARG A 204 -0.62 5.16 -9.47
N ALA A 205 -0.54 6.47 -9.67
CA ALA A 205 -1.69 7.36 -9.58
C ALA A 205 -2.73 7.07 -10.69
N ASP A 206 -2.30 6.81 -11.92
CA ASP A 206 -3.20 6.41 -13.01
C ASP A 206 -3.91 5.09 -12.72
N VAL A 207 -3.18 4.10 -12.20
CA VAL A 207 -3.78 2.83 -11.77
C VAL A 207 -4.80 3.07 -10.66
N ALA A 208 -4.48 3.87 -9.64
CA ALA A 208 -5.40 4.20 -8.56
C ALA A 208 -6.64 4.97 -9.06
N ARG A 209 -6.49 5.90 -10.01
CA ARG A 209 -7.61 6.60 -10.66
C ARG A 209 -8.55 5.64 -11.36
N SER A 210 -8.04 4.62 -12.06
CA SER A 210 -8.87 3.63 -12.75
C SER A 210 -9.84 2.88 -11.80
N PHE A 211 -9.45 2.70 -10.53
CA PHE A 211 -10.32 2.09 -9.51
C PHE A 211 -11.37 3.06 -8.94
N LEU A 212 -11.22 4.38 -9.10
CA LEU A 212 -12.22 5.36 -8.64
C LEU A 212 -13.49 5.32 -9.49
N ASP A 213 -13.38 4.96 -10.76
CA ASP A 213 -14.49 4.92 -11.72
C ASP A 213 -15.32 3.63 -11.63
N VAL A 214 -14.83 2.61 -10.91
CA VAL A 214 -15.53 1.35 -10.77
C VAL A 214 -16.82 1.51 -9.95
N GLY A 215 -17.97 1.13 -10.52
CA GLY A 215 -19.28 1.29 -9.88
C GLY A 215 -19.62 0.23 -8.83
N GLU A 216 -19.03 -0.97 -8.92
CA GLU A 216 -19.39 -2.13 -8.12
C GLU A 216 -18.17 -2.87 -7.58
N MET A 217 -18.31 -3.51 -6.42
CA MET A 217 -17.24 -4.32 -5.85
C MET A 217 -17.08 -5.61 -6.67
N THR A 218 -15.96 -5.76 -7.38
CA THR A 218 -15.62 -6.99 -8.09
C THR A 218 -14.79 -7.93 -7.21
N GLU A 219 -14.77 -9.22 -7.56
CA GLU A 219 -13.93 -10.21 -6.88
C GLU A 219 -12.45 -9.85 -6.95
N GLU A 220 -11.99 -9.37 -8.11
CA GLU A 220 -10.62 -8.88 -8.31
C GLU A 220 -10.26 -7.72 -7.37
N ILE A 221 -11.15 -6.74 -7.19
CA ILE A 221 -10.92 -5.62 -6.27
C ILE A 221 -10.88 -6.12 -4.83
N TRP A 222 -11.76 -7.06 -4.48
CA TRP A 222 -11.79 -7.68 -3.16
C TRP A 222 -10.45 -8.37 -2.85
N GLU A 223 -10.02 -9.29 -3.71
CA GLU A 223 -8.78 -10.05 -3.54
C GLU A 223 -7.54 -9.16 -3.53
N ARG A 224 -7.52 -8.10 -4.36
CA ARG A 224 -6.37 -7.22 -4.46
C ARG A 224 -6.22 -6.28 -3.27
N PHE A 225 -7.33 -5.74 -2.75
CA PHE A 225 -7.28 -4.63 -1.79
C PHE A 225 -7.72 -5.01 -0.39
N VAL A 226 -8.52 -6.05 -0.21
CA VAL A 226 -9.26 -6.26 1.03
C VAL A 226 -9.03 -7.66 1.60
N LYS A 227 -8.61 -7.72 2.86
CA LYS A 227 -8.39 -8.95 3.62
C LYS A 227 -9.65 -9.51 4.26
N GLY A 228 -10.58 -8.63 4.61
CA GLY A 228 -11.86 -9.01 5.21
C GLY A 228 -12.57 -7.81 5.84
N ALA A 229 -13.89 -7.85 5.95
CA ALA A 229 -14.68 -6.77 6.53
C ALA A 229 -15.49 -7.28 7.74
N CYS A 230 -15.49 -6.52 8.83
CA CYS A 230 -16.23 -6.83 10.05
C CYS A 230 -17.48 -5.95 10.12
N VAL A 231 -18.67 -6.55 10.23
CA VAL A 231 -19.94 -5.83 10.37
C VAL A 231 -20.36 -5.81 11.84
N TYR A 232 -20.71 -4.63 12.34
CA TYR A 232 -21.13 -4.39 13.72
C TYR A 232 -22.64 -4.18 13.86
N PRO A 233 -23.20 -4.31 15.08
CA PRO A 233 -24.64 -4.15 15.36
C PRO A 233 -25.27 -2.83 14.90
N ASP A 234 -24.47 -1.76 14.89
CA ASP A 234 -24.84 -0.40 14.50
C ASP A 234 -24.77 -0.16 12.98
N GLY A 235 -24.46 -1.19 12.19
CA GLY A 235 -24.25 -1.08 10.75
C GLY A 235 -22.87 -0.55 10.36
N ARG A 236 -21.97 -0.32 11.32
CA ARG A 236 -20.58 0.03 11.01
C ARG A 236 -19.87 -1.15 10.36
N ILE A 237 -19.06 -0.86 9.34
CA ILE A 237 -18.13 -1.82 8.75
C ILE A 237 -16.70 -1.38 9.07
N GLU A 238 -15.90 -2.30 9.56
CA GLU A 238 -14.46 -2.14 9.70
C GLU A 238 -13.77 -3.00 8.65
N VAL A 239 -13.05 -2.35 7.74
CA VAL A 239 -12.36 -3.01 6.63
C VAL A 239 -10.93 -3.30 7.03
N ARG A 240 -10.52 -4.56 6.89
CA ARG A 240 -9.12 -4.99 6.99
C ARG A 240 -8.55 -5.06 5.57
N TRP A 241 -7.45 -4.36 5.34
CA TRP A 241 -6.84 -4.21 4.02
C TRP A 241 -5.75 -5.26 3.77
N ASN A 242 -5.48 -5.58 2.50
CA ASN A 242 -4.38 -6.48 2.10
C ASN A 242 -3.03 -5.77 1.99
N PHE A 243 -3.05 -4.46 1.83
CA PHE A 243 -1.88 -3.61 1.98
C PHE A 243 -1.80 -3.15 3.44
N GLY A 244 -0.66 -3.39 4.07
CA GLY A 244 -0.39 -2.98 5.45
C GLY A 244 -0.36 -1.46 5.58
N ASP A 245 -0.12 -0.97 6.80
CA ASP A 245 -0.01 0.43 7.22
C ASP A 245 1.09 1.26 6.49
N GLU A 246 1.39 0.98 5.22
CA GLU A 246 2.28 1.71 4.33
C GLU A 246 1.58 2.89 3.62
N MET A 247 0.28 3.09 3.91
CA MET A 247 -0.57 4.15 3.36
C MET A 247 -1.12 5.04 4.49
N GLU A 248 -0.33 5.27 5.54
CA GLU A 248 -0.58 6.19 6.64
C GLU A 248 0.58 7.20 6.79
#